data_AF-A0A1X0ZH39-F1
#
_entry.id   AF-A0A1X0ZH39-F1
#
_cell.length_a   1.000
_cell.length_b   1.000
_cell.length_c   1.000
_cell.angle_alpha   90.00
_cell.angle_beta   90.00
_cell.angle_gamma   90.00
#
_symmetry.space_group_name_H-M   'P 1'
#
loop_
_entity.id
_entity.type
_entity.pdbx_description
1 polymer ?
#
loop_
_entity_poly.entity_id
_entity_poly.type
_entity_poly.pdbx_seq_one_letter_code
_entity_poly.pdbx_strand_id
1 'polypeptide(L)' 'MTRIDNPVEFSDEEIVADLFRLARSGRFRKVEPLQQEAEALYPLESPARIKTCMKRLAEILWESDHGGSATEYMNQRRP' A
#
# COMPACT_ATOMS: atom_id res chain seq x y z
N MET A 1 35.63 -14.13 -6.47
CA MET A 1 34.63 -13.96 -5.40
C MET A 1 33.53 -13.05 -5.94
N THR A 2 32.63 -13.58 -6.76
CA THR A 2 31.49 -12.83 -7.32
C THR A 2 30.43 -12.78 -6.24
N ARG A 3 30.29 -11.64 -5.55
CA ARG A 3 29.06 -11.33 -4.83
C ARG A 3 27.98 -11.25 -5.91
N ILE A 4 27.12 -12.26 -5.95
CA ILE A 4 25.85 -12.14 -6.65
C ILE A 4 25.09 -11.11 -5.84
N ASP A 5 25.17 -9.85 -6.27
CA ASP A 5 24.25 -8.81 -5.87
C ASP A 5 22.91 -9.24 -6.47
N ASN A 6 22.23 -10.14 -5.77
CA ASN A 6 20.89 -10.55 -6.15
C ASN A 6 20.06 -9.27 -5.96
N PRO A 7 19.51 -8.65 -7.02
CA PRO A 7 18.61 -7.54 -6.82
C PRO A 7 17.54 -8.04 -5.86
N VAL A 8 17.40 -7.38 -4.71
CA VAL A 8 16.34 -7.71 -3.76
C VAL A 8 15.05 -7.35 -4.46
N GLU A 9 14.48 -8.31 -5.19
CA GLU A 9 13.17 -8.19 -5.81
C GLU A 9 12.16 -8.19 -4.68
N PHE A 10 11.58 -7.02 -4.40
CA PHE A 10 10.50 -6.92 -3.44
C PHE A 10 9.25 -7.53 -4.06
N SER A 11 8.54 -8.35 -3.29
CA SER A 11 7.20 -8.80 -3.67
C SER A 11 6.20 -7.64 -3.61
N ASP A 12 5.08 -7.76 -4.31
CA ASP A 12 4.01 -6.76 -4.25
C ASP A 12 3.46 -6.60 -2.82
N GLU A 13 3.45 -7.68 -2.03
CA GLU A 13 2.98 -7.67 -0.64
C GLU A 13 3.91 -6.86 0.27
N GLU A 14 5.24 -7.00 0.10
CA GLU A 14 6.23 -6.22 0.84
C GLU A 14 6.12 -4.72 0.50
N ILE A 15 5.99 -4.40 -0.79
CA ILE A 15 5.79 -3.01 -1.23
C ILE A 15 4.51 -2.45 -0.61
N VAL A 16 3.39 -3.17 -0.66
CA VAL A 16 2.12 -2.71 -0.07
C VAL A 16 2.22 -2.52 1.44
N ALA A 17 2.91 -3.42 2.16
CA ALA A 17 3.11 -3.30 3.61
C ALA A 17 3.92 -2.05 3.98
N ASP A 18 4.98 -1.75 3.24
CA ASP A 18 5.78 -0.55 3.46
C ASP A 18 5.01 0.72 3.10
N LEU A 19 4.25 0.71 2.00
CA LEU A 19 3.37 1.82 1.63
C LEU A 19 2.30 2.07 2.71
N PHE A 20 1.73 1.02 3.29
CA PHE A 20 0.78 1.11 4.39
C PHE A 20 1.43 1.78 5.61
N ARG A 21 2.66 1.39 5.96
CA ARG A 21 3.43 2.01 7.04
C ARG A 21 3.71 3.50 6.77
N LEU A 22 4.07 3.85 5.54
CA LEU A 22 4.28 5.24 5.12
C LEU A 22 2.99 6.06 5.21
N ALA A 23 1.86 5.53 4.73
CA ALA A 23 0.56 6.19 4.82
C ALA A 23 0.14 6.43 6.28
N ARG A 24 0.35 5.45 7.17
CA ARG A 24 0.04 5.59 8.61
C ARG A 24 0.97 6.51 9.38
N SER A 25 2.14 6.85 8.82
CA SER A 25 3.07 7.79 9.47
C SER A 25 2.51 9.21 9.63
N GLY A 26 1.40 9.54 8.94
CA GLY A 26 0.77 10.85 8.96
C GLY A 26 1.53 11.92 8.17
N ARG A 27 2.69 11.59 7.60
CA ARG A 27 3.53 12.49 6.78
C ARG A 27 2.88 12.80 5.43
N PHE A 28 2.12 11.86 4.89
CA PHE A 28 1.50 11.97 3.57
C PHE A 28 -0.02 11.99 3.69
N ARG A 29 -0.62 13.17 3.56
CA ARG A 29 -2.09 13.35 3.57
C ARG A 29 -2.71 13.35 2.18
N LYS A 30 -1.87 13.30 1.14
CA LYS A 30 -2.26 13.30 -0.27
C LYS A 30 -1.57 12.15 -0.99
N VAL A 31 -2.21 11.65 -2.05
CA VAL A 31 -1.74 10.51 -2.83
C VAL A 31 -0.44 10.84 -3.59
N GLU A 32 -0.34 12.01 -4.21
CA GLU A 32 0.83 12.42 -5.00
C GLU A 32 2.16 12.39 -4.20
N PRO A 33 2.26 13.02 -3.02
CA PRO A 33 3.48 12.95 -2.21
C PRO A 33 3.84 11.52 -1.77
N LEU A 34 2.84 10.68 -1.46
CA LEU A 34 3.07 9.28 -1.10
C LEU A 34 3.61 8.49 -2.29
N GLN A 35 3.09 8.76 -3.50
CA GLN A 35 3.56 8.12 -4.73
C GLN A 35 5.00 8.51 -5.05
N GLN A 36 5.35 9.79 -4.93
CA GLN A 36 6.72 10.26 -5.17
C GLN A 36 7.72 9.61 -4.21
N GLU A 37 7.36 9.50 -2.93
CA GLU A 37 8.17 8.82 -1.93
C GLU A 37 8.32 7.32 -2.25
N ALA A 38 7.23 6.67 -2.68
CA ALA A 38 7.24 5.27 -3.08
C ALA A 38 8.16 4.99 -4.28
N GLU A 39 8.09 5.84 -5.32
CA GLU A 39 8.96 5.74 -6.49
C GLU A 39 10.43 5.99 -6.12
N ALA A 40 10.71 6.85 -5.13
CA ALA A 40 12.06 7.07 -4.62
C ALA A 40 12.61 5.91 -3.78
N LEU A 41 11.75 5.21 -3.02
CA LEU A 41 12.09 4.02 -2.24
C LEU A 41 12.38 2.80 -3.12
N TYR A 42 11.67 2.69 -4.25
CA TYR A 42 11.78 1.56 -5.17
C TYR A 42 12.24 2.03 -6.57
N PRO A 43 13.45 2.58 -6.72
CA PRO A 43 13.91 3.16 -7.99
C PRO A 43 14.14 2.11 -9.09
N LEU A 44 14.27 0.84 -8.71
CA LEU A 44 14.40 -0.28 -9.65
C LEU A 44 13.05 -0.79 -10.16
N GLU A 45 11.95 -0.38 -9.50
CA GLU A 45 10.61 -0.82 -9.86
C GLU A 45 9.98 0.12 -10.88
N SER A 46 9.15 -0.45 -11.76
CA SER A 46 8.43 0.39 -12.72
C SER A 46 7.39 1.28 -12.00
N PRO A 47 7.20 2.54 -12.43
CA PRO A 47 6.16 3.40 -11.87
C PRO A 47 4.75 2.79 -11.97
N ALA A 48 4.50 1.99 -13.01
CA ALA A 48 3.25 1.27 -13.19
C ALA A 48 3.01 0.21 -12.10
N ARG A 49 4.07 -0.48 -11.65
CA ARG A 49 4.00 -1.46 -10.55
C ARG A 49 3.72 -0.77 -9.22
N ILE A 50 4.42 0.33 -8.93
CA ILE A 50 4.18 1.14 -7.72
C ILE A 50 2.73 1.64 -7.69
N LYS A 51 2.22 2.16 -8.80
CA LYS A 51 0.82 2.58 -8.91
C LYS A 51 -0.17 1.45 -8.67
N THR A 52 0.14 0.23 -9.11
CA THR A 52 -0.68 -0.96 -8.84
C THR A 52 -0.70 -1.30 -7.35
N CYS A 53 0.46 -1.26 -6.69
CA CYS A 53 0.57 -1.47 -5.25
C CYS A 53 -0.19 -0.39 -4.46
N MET A 54 -0.14 0.86 -4.89
CA MET A 54 -0.92 1.95 -4.28
C MET A 54 -2.44 1.77 -4.40
N LYS A 55 -2.92 1.19 -5.51
CA LYS A 55 -4.35 0.86 -5.65
C LYS A 55 -4.77 -0.22 -4.66
N ARG A 56 -3.97 -1.28 -4.51
CA ARG A 56 -4.21 -2.33 -3.50
C ARG A 56 -4.21 -1.74 -2.08
N LEU A 57 -3.29 -0.82 -1.79
CA LEU A 57 -3.29 -0.10 -0.52
C LEU A 57 -4.61 0.67 -0.29
N ALA A 58 -5.12 1.36 -1.31
CA ALA A 58 -6.36 2.12 -1.21
C ALA A 58 -7.57 1.19 -0.90
N GLU A 59 -7.61 0.01 -1.52
CA GLU A 59 -8.61 -1.02 -1.24
C GLU A 59 -8.53 -1.49 0.22
N ILE A 60 -7.33 -1.83 0.71
CA ILE A 60 -7.09 -2.25 2.10
C ILE A 60 -7.53 -1.17 3.10
N LEU A 61 -7.18 0.10 2.83
CA LEU A 61 -7.56 1.21 3.70
C LEU A 61 -9.06 1.44 3.67
N TRP A 62 -9.70 1.36 2.50
CA TRP A 62 -11.15 1.46 2.37
C TRP A 62 -11.88 0.34 3.12
N GLU A 63 -11.44 -0.91 2.98
CA GLU A 63 -11.99 -2.04 3.74
C GLU A 63 -11.75 -1.90 5.25
N SER A 64 -10.63 -1.34 5.67
CA SER A 64 -10.36 -1.08 7.09
C SER A 64 -11.27 0.02 7.65
N ASP A 65 -11.53 1.07 6.87
CA ASP A 65 -12.34 2.24 7.27
C ASP A 65 -13.86 1.94 7.17
N HIS A 66 -14.27 1.07 6.24
CA HIS A 66 -15.67 0.75 5.97
C HIS A 66 -16.08 -0.66 6.37
N GLY A 67 -15.15 -1.55 6.69
CA GLY A 67 -15.44 -2.90 7.18
C GLY A 67 -16.11 -2.91 8.56
N GLY A 68 -15.84 -1.90 9.39
CA GLY A 68 -16.63 -1.66 10.61
C GLY A 68 -18.08 -1.29 10.27
N SER A 69 -18.28 -0.33 9.37
CA SER A 69 -19.60 0.12 8.95
C SER A 69 -20.40 -0.97 8.22
N ALA A 70 -19.82 -1.71 7.27
CA ALA A 70 -20.52 -2.75 6.53
C ALA A 70 -21.00 -3.90 7.45
N THR A 71 -20.19 -4.28 8.44
CA THR A 71 -20.55 -5.31 9.43
C THR A 71 -21.63 -4.80 10.40
N GLU A 72 -21.58 -3.52 10.80
CA GLU A 72 -22.65 -2.90 11.59
C GLU A 72 -23.96 -2.74 10.80
N TYR A 73 -23.91 -2.35 9.52
CA TYR A 73 -25.08 -2.26 8.64
C TYR A 73 -25.73 -3.63 8.39
N MET A 74 -24.95 -4.71 8.30
CA MET A 74 -25.49 -6.07 8.16
C MET A 74 -26.05 -6.61 9.49
N ASN A 75 -25.47 -6.25 10.63
CA ASN A 75 -25.98 -6.64 11.96
C ASN A 75 -27.24 -5.86 12.37
N GLN A 76 -27.41 -4.60 11.93
CA GLN A 76 -28.64 -3.82 12.18
C GLN A 76 -29.84 -4.25 11.32
N ARG A 77 -29.66 -5.14 10.34
CA ARG A 77 -30.72 -5.68 9.47
C ARG A 77 -31.14 -7.11 9.84
N ARG A 78 -30.59 -7.68 10.92
CA ARG A 78 -31.14 -8.89 11.52
C ARG A 78 -32.22 -8.48 12.54
N PRO A 79 -33.49 -8.88 12.35
CA PRO A 79 -34.54 -8.69 13.35
C PRO A 79 -34.27 -9.50 14.62
#